data_AF-A0A522FEY8-F1
#
_entry.id   AF-A0A522FEY8-F1
#
_cell.length_a   1.000
_cell.length_b   1.000
_cell.length_c   1.000
_cell.angle_alpha   90.00
_cell.angle_beta   90.00
_cell.angle_gamma   90.00
#
_symmetry.space_group_name_H-M   'P 1'
#
loop_
_entity.id
_entity.type
_entity.pdbx_description
1 polymer ?
#
loop_
_entity_poly.entity_id
_entity_poly.type
_entity_poly.pdbx_seq_one_letter_code
_entity_poly.pdbx_strand_id
1 'polypeptide(L)'
;MMYRFFRPISKLSDHCRLISTGHAVTFDVKGSMVKGELIKIILQDMTCSITFLNQAFTALLRNNPNNLFIMTIASKMLRGEHGAFPYPGHNSAFITDAQGCISSFISKRPDLTQAVTVRKRMPDDRFPDSYSPKIRIYPARFTSFAEEQDYWLNIAKNRMNFPLFIHRIPLDNELGIDAATFNRNVEYILDVDRYYSLHSTVHPIWDRCIPAENCNDSVQRAIWGQENSLVGNMSTQEAVNTIVKRFLKNEDDYKEKAKEMGLLDYTETSSIIMDWYKAQFTC
;
A
#
# COMPACT_ATOMS: atom_id res chain seq x y z
N MET A 1 -10.31 21.86 -25.15
CA MET A 1 -8.93 21.44 -24.84
C MET A 1 -8.52 22.15 -23.56
N MET A 2 -8.70 21.51 -22.40
CA MET A 2 -8.62 22.17 -21.10
C MET A 2 -7.22 21.96 -20.53
N TYR A 3 -6.40 23.01 -20.53
CA TYR A 3 -5.06 22.98 -19.93
C TYR A 3 -5.20 22.88 -18.40
N ARG A 4 -5.00 21.68 -17.84
CA ARG A 4 -4.84 21.48 -16.39
C ARG A 4 -3.48 22.10 -16.00
N PHE A 5 -3.49 23.10 -15.14
CA PHE A 5 -2.27 23.69 -14.57
C PHE A 5 -1.60 22.69 -13.62
N PHE A 6 -0.52 22.06 -14.06
CA PHE A 6 0.31 21.21 -13.22
C PHE A 6 1.36 22.09 -12.53
N ARG A 7 1.26 22.24 -11.20
CA ARG A 7 2.34 22.86 -10.42
C ARG A 7 3.42 21.81 -10.16
N PRO A 8 4.66 21.99 -10.65
CA PRO A 8 5.76 21.15 -10.20
C PRO A 8 5.99 21.36 -8.70
N ILE A 9 6.02 20.27 -7.94
CA ILE A 9 6.51 20.29 -6.54
C ILE A 9 8.01 20.56 -6.64
N SER A 10 8.40 21.82 -6.45
CA SER A 10 9.76 22.37 -6.30
C SER A 10 10.83 21.86 -7.28
N LYS A 11 11.28 22.75 -8.18
CA LYS A 11 12.52 22.57 -8.95
C LYS A 11 13.72 22.78 -7.99
N LEU A 12 14.28 21.69 -7.45
CA LEU A 12 15.32 21.77 -6.41
C LEU A 12 16.78 21.74 -6.94
N SER A 13 17.04 21.40 -8.22
CA SER A 13 18.33 21.69 -8.91
C SER A 13 18.27 21.43 -10.44
N ASP A 14 19.24 21.96 -11.19
CA ASP A 14 19.36 21.82 -12.66
C ASP A 14 19.93 20.45 -13.14
N HIS A 15 20.39 19.60 -12.22
CA HIS A 15 21.04 18.30 -12.54
C HIS A 15 20.33 17.06 -11.97
N CYS A 16 19.29 17.24 -11.16
CA CYS A 16 18.32 16.19 -10.83
C CYS A 16 16.96 16.72 -11.21
N ARG A 17 16.45 16.32 -12.38
CA ARG A 17 15.02 16.39 -12.63
C ARG A 17 14.37 15.27 -11.84
N LEU A 18 14.21 15.47 -10.54
CA LEU A 18 13.17 14.84 -9.75
C LEU A 18 11.89 15.50 -10.21
N ILE A 19 11.47 15.13 -11.41
CA ILE A 19 10.16 15.53 -11.89
C ILE A 19 9.25 14.72 -10.99
N SER A 20 8.75 15.38 -9.96
CA SER A 20 7.32 15.44 -9.83
C SER A 20 6.75 15.82 -11.22
N THR A 21 6.70 14.87 -12.16
CA THR A 21 5.54 14.74 -13.02
C THR A 21 4.45 14.06 -12.20
N GLY A 22 4.44 14.28 -10.88
CA GLY A 22 3.38 13.96 -9.98
C GLY A 22 2.20 14.75 -10.48
N HIS A 23 1.46 14.11 -11.37
CA HIS A 23 0.08 14.41 -11.63
C HIS A 23 -0.61 14.22 -10.28
N ALA A 24 -0.52 15.23 -9.42
CA ALA A 24 -1.26 15.23 -8.17
C ALA A 24 -2.70 15.52 -8.57
N VAL A 25 -3.56 14.55 -8.31
CA VAL A 25 -5.01 14.74 -8.42
C VAL A 25 -5.54 14.88 -7.01
N THR A 26 -6.41 15.88 -6.82
CA THR A 26 -7.05 16.11 -5.54
C THR A 26 -8.37 15.35 -5.47
N PHE A 27 -8.75 14.92 -4.27
CA PHE A 27 -10.04 14.30 -4.00
C PHE A 27 -10.64 14.88 -2.72
N ASP A 28 -11.96 14.91 -2.67
CA ASP A 28 -12.69 15.45 -1.51
C ASP A 28 -12.76 14.39 -0.40
N VAL A 29 -12.34 14.80 0.79
CA VAL A 29 -12.29 13.96 2.00
C VAL A 29 -13.52 14.24 2.86
N LYS A 30 -14.15 13.19 3.40
CA LYS A 30 -15.33 13.33 4.28
C LYS A 30 -14.97 14.21 5.48
N GLY A 31 -15.83 15.17 5.79
CA GLY A 31 -15.69 16.00 6.97
C GLY A 31 -14.51 16.98 6.99
N SER A 32 -13.69 17.02 5.94
CA SER A 32 -12.53 17.90 5.85
C SER A 32 -12.73 18.98 4.80
N MET A 33 -12.34 20.23 5.13
CA MET A 33 -12.21 21.30 4.14
C MET A 33 -10.92 21.19 3.31
N VAL A 34 -9.95 20.41 3.79
CA VAL A 34 -8.68 20.15 3.10
C VAL A 34 -8.83 18.92 2.20
N LYS A 35 -8.38 19.05 0.96
CA LYS A 35 -8.42 17.96 -0.01
C LYS A 35 -7.28 16.97 0.22
N GLY A 36 -7.60 15.69 0.02
CA GLY A 36 -6.59 14.65 -0.14
C GLY A 36 -5.94 14.74 -1.52
N GLU A 37 -4.79 14.09 -1.66
CA GLU A 37 -4.03 14.03 -2.91
C GLU A 37 -3.62 12.60 -3.23
N LEU A 38 -3.70 12.22 -4.50
CA LEU A 38 -3.01 11.06 -5.04
C LEU A 38 -1.85 11.57 -5.89
N ILE A 39 -0.64 11.22 -5.51
CA ILE A 39 0.62 11.65 -6.10
C ILE A 39 1.27 10.44 -6.78
N LYS A 40 1.75 10.59 -8.01
CA LYS A 40 2.51 9.57 -8.74
C LYS A 40 3.95 10.02 -8.93
N ILE A 41 4.90 9.29 -8.35
CA ILE A 41 6.33 9.57 -8.46
C ILE A 41 6.94 8.58 -9.45
N ILE A 42 7.62 9.08 -10.47
CA ILE A 42 8.37 8.27 -11.44
C ILE A 42 9.79 8.84 -11.53
N LEU A 43 10.81 7.98 -11.45
CA LEU A 43 12.18 8.37 -11.75
C LEU A 43 12.38 8.39 -13.27
N GLN A 44 12.64 9.58 -13.82
CA GLN A 44 12.94 9.75 -15.25
C GLN A 44 14.46 9.76 -15.53
N ASP A 45 15.29 10.09 -14.54
CA ASP A 45 16.73 10.20 -14.69
C ASP A 45 17.46 9.26 -13.73
N MET A 46 18.24 8.34 -14.30
CA MET A 46 19.03 7.32 -13.60
C MET A 46 20.20 7.93 -12.83
N THR A 47 20.60 9.17 -13.17
CA THR A 47 21.73 9.87 -12.56
C THR A 47 21.39 10.54 -11.22
N CYS A 48 20.11 10.53 -10.83
CA CYS A 48 19.71 11.24 -9.61
C CYS A 48 20.22 10.54 -8.34
N SER A 49 20.88 11.30 -7.47
CA SER A 49 21.50 10.77 -6.25
C SER A 49 20.44 10.38 -5.22
N ILE A 50 20.70 9.28 -4.48
CA ILE A 50 19.80 8.82 -3.40
C ILE A 50 19.60 9.93 -2.35
N THR A 51 20.68 10.66 -2.03
CA THR A 51 20.66 11.78 -1.09
C THR A 51 19.68 12.89 -1.50
N PHE A 52 19.67 13.27 -2.78
CA PHE A 52 18.76 14.32 -3.28
C PHE A 52 17.30 13.86 -3.23
N LEU A 53 17.04 12.60 -3.59
CA LEU A 53 15.71 12.00 -3.53
C LEU A 53 15.19 11.94 -2.09
N ASN A 54 16.03 11.55 -1.13
CA ASN A 54 15.70 11.52 0.29
C ASN A 54 15.39 12.92 0.83
N GLN A 55 16.12 13.95 0.38
CA GLN A 55 15.83 15.35 0.72
C GLN A 55 14.47 15.80 0.17
N ALA A 56 14.14 15.46 -1.07
CA ALA A 56 12.86 15.82 -1.66
C ALA A 56 11.67 15.12 -0.98
N PHE A 57 11.82 13.83 -0.64
CA PHE A 57 10.83 13.13 0.19
C PHE A 57 10.69 13.80 1.55
N THR A 58 11.80 14.08 2.24
CA THR A 58 11.77 14.76 3.55
C THR A 58 11.08 16.12 3.46
N ALA A 59 11.31 16.89 2.39
CA ALA A 59 10.64 18.16 2.15
C ALA A 59 9.13 17.99 1.92
N LEU A 60 8.71 16.97 1.15
CA LEU A 60 7.30 16.62 1.00
C LEU A 60 6.66 16.35 2.36
N LEU A 61 7.32 15.60 3.24
CA LEU A 61 6.78 15.28 4.57
C LEU A 61 6.64 16.51 5.46
N ARG A 62 7.71 17.32 5.58
CA ARG A 62 7.73 18.51 6.45
C ARG A 62 6.68 19.55 6.06
N ASN A 63 6.37 19.66 4.78
CA ASN A 63 5.36 20.60 4.28
C ASN A 63 3.92 20.11 4.47
N ASN A 64 3.72 18.90 4.99
CA ASN A 64 2.41 18.28 5.13
C ASN A 64 2.26 17.66 6.55
N PRO A 65 2.22 18.47 7.61
CA PRO A 65 1.98 18.01 8.97
C PRO A 65 0.54 17.47 9.15
N ASN A 66 0.32 16.61 10.14
CA ASN A 66 -0.99 16.02 10.44
C ASN A 66 -1.68 15.34 9.24
N ASN A 67 -0.93 14.53 8.50
CA ASN A 67 -1.45 13.79 7.36
C ASN A 67 -1.17 12.29 7.52
N LEU A 68 -2.12 11.47 7.12
CA LEU A 68 -1.91 10.06 6.82
C LEU A 68 -1.36 9.93 5.39
N PHE A 69 -0.33 9.11 5.24
CA PHE A 69 0.24 8.76 3.96
C PHE A 69 0.15 7.26 3.74
N ILE A 70 -0.31 6.86 2.55
CA ILE A 70 -0.28 5.47 2.09
C ILE A 70 0.58 5.41 0.84
N MET A 71 1.65 4.63 0.89
CA MET A 71 2.58 4.40 -0.20
C MET A 71 2.23 3.08 -0.88
N THR A 72 2.01 3.12 -2.19
CA THR A 72 1.66 1.95 -3.01
C THR A 72 2.63 1.77 -4.16
N ILE A 73 3.29 0.61 -4.16
CA ILE A 73 3.96 0.03 -5.32
C ILE A 73 2.97 -0.93 -5.96
N ALA A 74 2.44 -0.57 -7.13
CA ALA A 74 1.43 -1.36 -7.81
C ALA A 74 1.95 -2.75 -8.22
N SER A 75 1.12 -3.77 -8.02
CA SER A 75 1.30 -5.10 -8.61
C SER A 75 1.28 -5.00 -10.13
N LYS A 76 2.10 -5.78 -10.82
CA LYS A 76 2.20 -5.76 -12.29
C LYS A 76 2.09 -7.18 -12.83
N MET A 77 1.43 -7.36 -13.97
CA MET A 77 1.48 -8.64 -14.67
C MET A 77 2.83 -8.79 -15.37
N LEU A 78 3.61 -9.78 -14.96
CA LEU A 78 4.81 -10.21 -15.69
C LEU A 78 4.41 -11.27 -16.70
N ARG A 79 4.86 -11.12 -17.94
CA ARG A 79 4.69 -12.12 -19.00
C ARG A 79 6.02 -12.84 -19.16
N GLY A 80 6.03 -14.15 -18.93
CA GLY A 80 7.18 -15.02 -19.14
C GLY A 80 6.85 -16.26 -19.97
N GLU A 81 7.83 -17.13 -20.19
CA GLU A 81 7.67 -18.38 -20.95
C GLU A 81 6.61 -19.32 -20.35
N HIS A 82 6.33 -19.19 -19.05
CA HIS A 82 5.32 -19.97 -18.32
C HIS A 82 3.97 -19.26 -18.16
N GLY A 83 3.71 -18.21 -18.96
CA GLY A 83 2.47 -17.45 -18.94
C GLY A 83 2.57 -16.11 -18.20
N ALA A 84 1.41 -15.51 -17.97
CA ALA A 84 1.30 -14.24 -17.25
C ALA A 84 1.10 -14.51 -15.75
N PHE A 85 1.90 -13.87 -14.89
CA PHE A 85 1.77 -13.99 -13.44
C PHE A 85 1.82 -12.62 -12.75
N PRO A 86 1.07 -12.43 -11.65
CA PRO A 86 1.12 -11.20 -10.89
C PRO A 86 2.44 -11.11 -10.13
N TYR A 87 3.22 -10.06 -10.41
CA TYR A 87 4.30 -9.62 -9.53
C TYR A 87 3.67 -8.91 -8.33
N PRO A 88 3.95 -9.35 -7.09
CA PRO A 88 3.35 -8.76 -5.92
C PRO A 88 3.79 -7.30 -5.80
N GLY A 89 2.82 -6.41 -5.65
CA GLY A 89 3.05 -5.04 -5.24
C GLY A 89 3.38 -4.96 -3.75
N HIS A 90 3.40 -3.72 -3.23
CA HIS A 90 3.62 -3.48 -1.81
C HIS A 90 2.89 -2.22 -1.35
N ASN A 91 2.28 -2.29 -0.16
CA ASN A 91 1.69 -1.15 0.52
C ASN A 91 2.42 -0.87 1.83
N SER A 92 2.60 0.40 2.17
CA SER A 92 3.07 0.84 3.48
C SER A 92 2.34 2.13 3.86
N ALA A 93 2.34 2.48 5.14
CA ALA A 93 1.68 3.69 5.60
C ALA A 93 2.43 4.35 6.75
N PHE A 94 2.27 5.65 6.88
CA PHE A 94 2.76 6.43 8.01
C PHE A 94 1.89 7.66 8.25
N ILE A 95 2.08 8.26 9.42
CA ILE A 95 1.38 9.48 9.82
C ILE A 95 2.39 10.54 10.25
N THR A 96 2.16 11.79 9.85
CA THR A 96 2.97 12.93 10.28
C THR A 96 2.32 13.63 11.48
N ASP A 97 3.15 14.10 12.41
CA ASP A 97 2.72 14.93 13.53
C ASP A 97 2.55 16.41 13.12
N ALA A 98 2.28 17.27 14.11
CA ALA A 98 2.11 18.71 13.92
C ALA A 98 3.41 19.41 13.46
N GLN A 99 4.57 18.79 13.66
CA GLN A 99 5.88 19.29 13.22
C GLN A 99 6.25 18.78 11.82
N GLY A 100 5.43 17.94 11.20
CA GLY A 100 5.71 17.31 9.91
C GLY A 100 6.75 16.20 10.01
N CYS A 101 6.95 15.63 11.19
CA CYS A 101 7.79 14.47 11.42
C CYS A 101 6.96 13.19 11.36
N ILE A 102 7.55 12.09 10.88
CA ILE A 102 6.90 10.77 10.91
C ILE A 102 6.83 10.33 12.36
N SER A 103 5.62 10.14 12.89
CA SER A 103 5.43 9.66 14.27
C SER A 103 5.31 8.14 14.35
N SER A 104 4.80 7.48 13.30
CA SER A 104 4.82 6.02 13.17
C SER A 104 4.75 5.62 11.70
N PHE A 105 5.29 4.43 11.40
CA PHE A 105 5.34 3.84 10.06
C PHE A 105 5.10 2.33 10.16
N ILE A 106 4.39 1.79 9.18
CA ILE A 106 4.16 0.36 9.03
C ILE A 106 4.47 -0.09 7.61
N SER A 107 5.34 -1.10 7.50
CA SER A 107 5.64 -1.81 6.27
C SER A 107 6.01 -3.24 6.62
N LYS A 108 5.21 -4.20 6.17
CA LYS A 108 5.37 -5.60 6.50
C LYS A 108 5.86 -6.39 5.29
N ARG A 109 6.95 -7.12 5.45
CA ARG A 109 7.57 -7.96 4.42
C ARG A 109 7.80 -9.38 4.97
N PRO A 110 7.92 -10.40 4.13
CA PRO A 110 8.35 -11.72 4.59
C PRO A 110 9.85 -11.72 4.88
N ASP A 111 10.25 -12.36 5.97
CA ASP A 111 11.62 -12.83 6.11
C ASP A 111 11.79 -14.14 5.34
N LEU A 112 12.48 -14.08 4.20
CA LEU A 112 12.65 -15.22 3.30
C LEU A 112 13.79 -16.16 3.69
N THR A 113 14.49 -15.90 4.80
CA THR A 113 15.61 -16.75 5.27
C THR A 113 15.15 -18.16 5.62
N GLN A 114 14.00 -18.31 6.28
CA GLN A 114 13.44 -19.60 6.65
C GLN A 114 11.90 -19.58 6.66
N ALA A 115 11.28 -20.53 5.97
CA ALA A 115 9.83 -20.71 6.06
C ALA A 115 9.47 -21.36 7.40
N VAL A 116 8.44 -20.81 8.07
CA VAL A 116 7.86 -21.36 9.31
C VAL A 116 7.13 -22.67 9.00
N THR A 117 6.32 -22.67 7.95
CA THR A 117 5.52 -23.82 7.53
C THR A 117 5.08 -23.71 6.08
N VAL A 118 4.53 -24.79 5.54
CA VAL A 118 3.82 -24.81 4.26
C VAL A 118 2.34 -25.10 4.53
N ARG A 119 1.43 -24.35 3.90
CA ARG A 119 -0.02 -24.53 4.05
C ARG A 119 -0.71 -24.63 2.70
N LYS A 120 -1.86 -25.28 2.67
CA LYS A 120 -2.73 -25.31 1.48
C LYS A 120 -3.27 -23.90 1.25
N ARG A 121 -3.09 -23.39 0.03
CA ARG A 121 -3.63 -22.11 -0.42
C ARG A 121 -5.16 -22.21 -0.49
N MET A 122 -5.85 -21.14 -0.15
CA MET A 122 -7.26 -21.04 -0.53
C MET A 122 -7.40 -20.96 -2.05
N PRO A 123 -8.37 -21.69 -2.66
CA PRO A 123 -8.71 -21.50 -4.05
C PRO A 123 -9.04 -20.03 -4.34
N ASP A 124 -8.52 -19.51 -5.44
CA ASP A 124 -8.76 -18.14 -5.91
C ASP A 124 -8.51 -18.15 -7.43
N ASP A 125 -9.54 -17.76 -8.18
CA ASP A 125 -9.63 -17.94 -9.63
C ASP A 125 -8.61 -17.10 -10.42
N ARG A 126 -7.98 -16.12 -9.77
CA ARG A 126 -6.87 -15.34 -10.35
C ARG A 126 -5.62 -16.18 -10.56
N PHE A 127 -5.49 -17.28 -9.83
CA PHE A 127 -4.33 -18.16 -9.91
C PHE A 127 -4.71 -19.44 -10.64
N PRO A 128 -4.20 -19.69 -11.86
CA PRO A 128 -4.53 -20.89 -12.64
C PRO A 128 -4.09 -22.17 -11.90
N ASP A 129 -4.62 -23.32 -12.29
CA ASP A 129 -4.27 -24.62 -11.66
C ASP A 129 -2.78 -24.97 -11.73
N SER A 130 -2.03 -24.33 -12.63
CA SER A 130 -0.56 -24.43 -12.70
C SER A 130 0.16 -23.74 -11.54
N TYR A 131 -0.51 -22.86 -10.80
CA TYR A 131 0.03 -22.27 -9.58
C TYR A 131 0.06 -23.29 -8.45
N SER A 132 1.09 -23.22 -7.61
CA SER A 132 1.22 -24.17 -6.50
C SER A 132 -0.02 -24.11 -5.58
N PRO A 133 -0.64 -25.25 -5.25
CA PRO A 133 -1.75 -25.31 -4.30
C PRO A 133 -1.29 -25.14 -2.86
N LYS A 134 0.02 -24.98 -2.64
CA LYS A 134 0.64 -24.79 -1.33
C LYS A 134 1.46 -23.51 -1.33
N ILE A 135 1.41 -22.76 -0.22
CA ILE A 135 2.24 -21.57 -0.01
C ILE A 135 3.10 -21.74 1.23
N ARG A 136 4.26 -21.08 1.22
CA ARG A 136 5.12 -20.96 2.39
C ARG A 136 4.64 -19.79 3.25
N ILE A 137 4.65 -20.01 4.56
CA ILE A 137 4.44 -19.00 5.58
C ILE A 137 5.80 -18.62 6.11
N TYR A 138 6.08 -17.33 6.19
CA TYR A 138 7.36 -16.80 6.65
C TYR A 138 7.18 -16.05 7.98
N PRO A 139 8.26 -15.83 8.75
CA PRO A 139 8.24 -14.81 9.77
C PRO A 139 7.97 -13.44 9.14
N ALA A 140 7.29 -12.56 9.88
CA ALA A 140 7.15 -11.16 9.48
C ALA A 140 8.46 -10.40 9.74
N ARG A 141 8.83 -9.52 8.81
CA ARG A 141 9.84 -8.48 8.99
C ARG A 141 9.16 -7.13 8.77
N PHE A 142 9.23 -6.27 9.78
CA PHE A 142 8.82 -4.87 9.64
C PHE A 142 10.03 -4.01 9.29
N THR A 143 9.89 -3.14 8.28
CA THR A 143 10.97 -2.25 7.84
C THR A 143 10.80 -0.86 8.42
N SER A 144 11.90 -0.12 8.51
CA SER A 144 11.87 1.32 8.75
C SER A 144 11.42 2.08 7.49
N PHE A 145 11.00 3.34 7.67
CA PHE A 145 10.66 4.21 6.54
C PHE A 145 11.85 4.41 5.59
N ALA A 146 13.05 4.58 6.14
CA ALA A 146 14.28 4.74 5.35
C ALA A 146 14.58 3.49 4.51
N GLU A 147 14.48 2.29 5.09
CA GLU A 147 14.64 1.03 4.34
C GLU A 147 13.63 0.89 3.20
N GLU A 148 12.36 1.27 3.43
CA GLU A 148 11.32 1.17 2.41
C GLU A 148 11.55 2.15 1.24
N GLN A 149 11.99 3.37 1.56
CA GLN A 149 12.40 4.34 0.55
C GLN A 149 13.58 3.83 -0.28
N ASP A 150 14.64 3.37 0.37
CA ASP A 150 15.82 2.84 -0.30
C ASP A 150 15.48 1.63 -1.17
N TYR A 151 14.60 0.75 -0.70
CA TYR A 151 14.12 -0.39 -1.48
C TYR A 151 13.41 0.05 -2.77
N TRP A 152 12.42 0.96 -2.66
CA TRP A 152 11.72 1.46 -3.84
C TRP A 152 12.67 2.17 -4.80
N LEU A 153 13.54 3.04 -4.28
CA LEU A 153 14.51 3.79 -5.07
C LEU A 153 15.43 2.88 -5.87
N ASN A 154 15.96 1.84 -5.23
CA ASN A 154 16.83 0.86 -5.89
C ASN A 154 16.08 0.12 -7.01
N ILE A 155 14.80 -0.22 -6.84
CA ILE A 155 14.03 -0.84 -7.92
C ILE A 155 13.74 0.15 -9.04
N ALA A 156 13.31 1.36 -8.71
CA ALA A 156 12.96 2.38 -9.68
C ALA A 156 14.15 2.81 -10.55
N LYS A 157 15.38 2.75 -10.03
CA LYS A 157 16.62 2.92 -10.80
C LYS A 157 16.94 1.76 -11.74
N ASN A 158 16.46 0.56 -11.45
CA ASN A 158 16.77 -0.63 -12.26
C ASN A 158 15.64 -1.00 -13.21
N ARG A 159 14.47 -0.36 -13.10
CA ARG A 159 13.28 -0.63 -13.91
C ARG A 159 12.68 0.66 -14.45
N MET A 160 12.69 0.82 -15.76
CA MET A 160 11.97 1.93 -16.41
C MET A 160 10.49 1.92 -16.02
N ASN A 161 9.92 3.11 -15.78
CA ASN A 161 8.50 3.30 -15.48
C ASN A 161 7.98 2.47 -14.28
N PHE A 162 8.68 2.57 -13.15
CA PHE A 162 8.26 1.96 -11.88
C PHE A 162 7.69 3.03 -10.91
N PRO A 163 6.39 3.36 -11.03
CA PRO A 163 5.81 4.43 -10.23
C PRO A 163 5.68 4.03 -8.75
N LEU A 164 5.89 4.99 -7.86
CA LEU A 164 5.34 4.98 -6.51
C LEU A 164 4.10 5.86 -6.50
N PHE A 165 3.00 5.34 -5.97
CA PHE A 165 1.82 6.14 -5.69
C PHE A 165 1.82 6.50 -4.20
N ILE A 166 1.46 7.74 -3.88
CA ILE A 166 1.32 8.22 -2.51
C ILE A 166 -0.05 8.87 -2.39
N HIS A 167 -0.88 8.30 -1.52
CA HIS A 167 -2.07 8.97 -1.04
C HIS A 167 -1.70 9.82 0.15
N ARG A 168 -1.98 11.14 0.08
CA ARG A 168 -1.93 12.05 1.22
C ARG A 168 -3.36 12.34 1.65
N ILE A 169 -3.68 12.04 2.91
CA ILE A 169 -5.01 12.25 3.48
C ILE A 169 -4.83 13.16 4.70
N PRO A 170 -5.36 14.39 4.68
CA PRO A 170 -5.33 15.26 5.86
C PRO A 170 -6.10 14.61 6.99
N LEU A 171 -5.53 14.59 8.19
CA LEU A 171 -6.22 14.14 9.37
C LEU A 171 -7.20 15.21 9.80
N ASP A 172 -8.45 14.81 9.98
CA ASP A 172 -9.52 15.64 10.52
C ASP A 172 -10.29 14.80 11.54
N ASN A 173 -10.87 15.45 12.54
CA ASN A 173 -11.57 14.79 13.65
C ASN A 173 -12.73 13.92 13.16
N GLU A 174 -13.36 14.28 12.05
CA GLU A 174 -14.48 13.52 11.47
C GLU A 174 -14.07 12.21 10.77
N LEU A 175 -12.77 11.97 10.55
CA LEU A 175 -12.28 10.76 9.89
C LEU A 175 -12.17 9.54 10.82
N GLY A 176 -12.33 9.73 12.13
CA GLY A 176 -12.24 8.65 13.11
C GLY A 176 -10.84 8.04 13.22
N ILE A 177 -9.81 8.75 12.73
CA ILE A 177 -8.40 8.39 12.88
C ILE A 177 -7.57 9.64 13.19
N ASP A 178 -6.70 9.52 14.17
CA ASP A 178 -5.69 10.51 14.54
C ASP A 178 -4.31 9.84 14.69
N ALA A 179 -3.28 10.65 14.90
CA ALA A 179 -1.91 10.16 15.09
C ALA A 179 -1.80 9.19 16.27
N ALA A 180 -2.46 9.48 17.39
CA ALA A 180 -2.39 8.63 18.58
C ALA A 180 -2.98 7.23 18.33
N THR A 181 -4.12 7.17 17.64
CA THR A 181 -4.81 5.93 17.29
C THR A 181 -3.99 5.11 16.29
N PHE A 182 -3.44 5.75 15.25
CA PHE A 182 -2.56 5.07 14.30
C PHE A 182 -1.32 4.50 15.00
N ASN A 183 -0.66 5.30 15.84
CA ASN A 183 0.56 4.87 16.55
C ASN A 183 0.30 3.68 17.47
N ARG A 184 -0.78 3.72 18.26
CA ARG A 184 -1.20 2.59 19.11
C ARG A 184 -1.49 1.33 18.29
N ASN A 185 -2.14 1.47 17.14
CA ASN A 185 -2.42 0.34 16.26
C ASN A 185 -1.13 -0.26 15.67
N VAL A 186 -0.18 0.59 15.28
CA VAL A 186 1.14 0.17 14.78
C VAL A 186 1.91 -0.58 15.86
N GLU A 187 2.03 -0.03 17.06
CA GLU A 187 2.69 -0.68 18.20
C GLU A 187 2.10 -2.08 18.46
N TYR A 188 0.77 -2.17 18.52
CA TYR A 188 0.10 -3.46 18.69
C TYR A 188 0.45 -4.45 17.58
N ILE A 189 0.45 -4.03 16.30
CA ILE A 189 0.80 -4.90 15.17
C ILE A 189 2.24 -5.40 15.33
N LEU A 190 3.19 -4.51 15.65
CA LEU A 190 4.60 -4.88 15.83
C LEU A 190 4.81 -5.89 16.96
N ASP A 191 3.98 -5.83 18.02
CA ASP A 191 4.08 -6.74 19.16
C ASP A 191 3.47 -8.13 18.89
N VAL A 192 2.37 -8.20 18.13
CA VAL A 192 1.59 -9.45 18.01
C VAL A 192 1.75 -10.17 16.67
N ASP A 193 2.10 -9.46 15.61
CA ASP A 193 2.05 -9.99 14.25
C ASP A 193 3.39 -10.64 13.87
N ARG A 194 3.42 -11.98 13.93
CA ARG A 194 4.64 -12.77 13.81
C ARG A 194 4.83 -13.42 12.45
N TYR A 195 3.80 -13.46 11.61
CA TYR A 195 3.80 -14.26 10.40
C TYR A 195 3.50 -13.43 9.16
N TYR A 196 4.02 -13.85 8.03
CA TYR A 196 3.71 -13.30 6.72
C TYR A 196 3.12 -14.39 5.83
N SER A 197 1.94 -14.10 5.28
CA SER A 197 1.32 -14.91 4.24
C SER A 197 0.80 -14.01 3.13
N LEU A 198 1.25 -14.28 1.89
CA LEU A 198 0.80 -13.49 0.74
C LEU A 198 -0.68 -13.72 0.42
N HIS A 199 -1.17 -14.93 0.67
CA HIS A 199 -2.56 -15.34 0.42
C HIS A 199 -3.14 -16.05 1.64
N SER A 200 -4.47 -16.06 1.71
CA SER A 200 -5.21 -16.87 2.67
C SER A 200 -4.91 -18.35 2.51
N THR A 201 -4.99 -19.06 3.62
CA THR A 201 -4.70 -20.51 3.67
C THR A 201 -5.82 -21.29 4.31
N VAL A 202 -5.97 -22.54 3.91
CA VAL A 202 -6.84 -23.48 4.61
C VAL A 202 -6.18 -23.83 5.95
N HIS A 203 -6.96 -23.78 7.01
CA HIS A 203 -6.48 -24.18 8.33
C HIS A 203 -6.13 -25.68 8.34
N PRO A 204 -5.00 -26.11 8.95
CA PRO A 204 -4.53 -27.49 8.84
C PRO A 204 -5.43 -28.54 9.50
N ILE A 205 -6.26 -28.14 10.47
CA ILE A 205 -7.07 -29.04 11.30
C ILE A 205 -8.58 -28.78 11.15
N TRP A 206 -8.95 -27.57 10.74
CA TRP A 206 -10.35 -27.12 10.73
C TRP A 206 -10.69 -26.72 9.31
N ASP A 207 -11.93 -26.95 8.87
CA ASP A 207 -12.39 -26.51 7.55
C ASP A 207 -12.68 -25.00 7.56
N ARG A 208 -11.67 -24.21 7.94
CA ARG A 208 -11.74 -22.75 8.06
C ARG A 208 -10.63 -22.09 7.28
N CYS A 209 -10.90 -20.86 6.85
CA CYS A 209 -9.91 -20.01 6.22
C CYS A 209 -9.09 -19.25 7.27
N ILE A 210 -7.77 -19.17 7.06
CA ILE A 210 -6.88 -18.27 7.77
C ILE A 210 -6.60 -17.10 6.81
N PRO A 211 -6.91 -15.84 7.21
CA PRO A 211 -6.69 -14.68 6.37
C PRO A 211 -5.22 -14.50 5.98
N ALA A 212 -5.00 -13.84 4.85
CA ALA A 212 -3.68 -13.39 4.46
C ALA A 212 -3.21 -12.29 5.42
N GLU A 213 -1.99 -12.43 5.94
CA GLU A 213 -1.36 -11.49 6.87
C GLU A 213 -0.14 -10.88 6.16
N ASN A 214 -0.39 -9.89 5.29
CA ASN A 214 0.63 -9.23 4.47
C ASN A 214 0.61 -7.71 4.65
N CYS A 215 1.32 -6.99 3.78
CA CYS A 215 1.41 -5.54 3.83
C CYS A 215 0.06 -4.81 3.71
N ASN A 216 -0.89 -5.35 2.93
CA ASN A 216 -2.23 -4.77 2.81
C ASN A 216 -2.99 -4.85 4.13
N ASP A 217 -2.94 -6.03 4.77
CA ASP A 217 -3.55 -6.28 6.07
C ASP A 217 -2.98 -5.34 7.14
N SER A 218 -1.65 -5.24 7.24
CA SER A 218 -1.01 -4.38 8.25
C SER A 218 -1.33 -2.90 8.05
N VAL A 219 -1.36 -2.42 6.79
CA VAL A 219 -1.75 -1.03 6.52
C VAL A 219 -3.20 -0.79 6.91
N GLN A 220 -4.12 -1.70 6.57
CA GLN A 220 -5.52 -1.55 6.97
C GLN A 220 -5.70 -1.57 8.49
N ARG A 221 -5.02 -2.48 9.20
CA ARG A 221 -5.08 -2.59 10.67
C ARG A 221 -4.44 -1.40 11.36
N ALA A 222 -3.38 -0.81 10.79
CA ALA A 222 -2.79 0.42 11.33
C ALA A 222 -3.78 1.59 11.28
N ILE A 223 -4.55 1.68 10.19
CA ILE A 223 -5.51 2.76 9.99
C ILE A 223 -6.81 2.50 10.78
N TRP A 224 -7.39 1.30 10.69
CA TRP A 224 -8.74 1.01 11.16
C TRP A 224 -8.83 0.03 12.34
N GLY A 225 -7.70 -0.39 12.89
CA GLY A 225 -7.66 -1.39 13.96
C GLY A 225 -7.89 -2.83 13.49
N GLN A 226 -7.81 -3.76 14.45
CA GLN A 226 -7.73 -5.22 14.22
C GLN A 226 -8.98 -5.83 13.58
N GLU A 227 -10.17 -5.34 13.93
CA GLU A 227 -11.45 -5.94 13.54
C GLU A 227 -11.79 -5.71 12.05
N ASN A 228 -11.00 -4.90 11.36
CA ASN A 228 -11.30 -4.41 10.01
C ASN A 228 -10.47 -5.08 8.90
N SER A 229 -9.74 -6.17 9.16
CA SER A 229 -8.91 -6.84 8.14
C SER A 229 -9.75 -7.56 7.07
N LEU A 230 -9.83 -6.96 5.89
CA LEU A 230 -10.57 -7.48 4.72
C LEU A 230 -9.71 -7.50 3.44
N VAL A 231 -8.58 -6.76 3.41
CA VAL A 231 -7.85 -6.50 2.15
C VAL A 231 -6.66 -7.42 1.92
N GLY A 232 -6.38 -8.37 2.82
CA GLY A 232 -5.19 -9.23 2.72
C GLY A 232 -5.09 -10.00 1.41
N ASN A 233 -6.21 -10.41 0.80
CA ASN A 233 -6.19 -11.14 -0.49
C ASN A 233 -6.31 -10.22 -1.71
N MET A 234 -6.53 -8.94 -1.52
CA MET A 234 -6.66 -7.99 -2.62
C MET A 234 -5.29 -7.71 -3.25
N SER A 235 -5.29 -7.36 -4.54
CA SER A 235 -4.08 -6.74 -5.12
C SER A 235 -3.76 -5.45 -4.36
N THR A 236 -2.50 -5.02 -4.36
CA THR A 236 -2.10 -3.81 -3.60
C THR A 236 -2.88 -2.56 -4.02
N GLN A 237 -3.23 -2.45 -5.30
CA GLN A 237 -4.02 -1.34 -5.86
C GLN A 237 -5.49 -1.41 -5.40
N GLU A 238 -6.07 -2.61 -5.39
CA GLU A 238 -7.42 -2.83 -4.87
C GLU A 238 -7.51 -2.58 -3.36
N ALA A 239 -6.51 -3.04 -2.61
CA ALA A 239 -6.41 -2.85 -1.17
C ALA A 239 -6.37 -1.36 -0.83
N VAL A 240 -5.45 -0.59 -1.44
CA VAL A 240 -5.36 0.85 -1.17
C VAL A 240 -6.63 1.58 -1.59
N ASN A 241 -7.25 1.21 -2.71
CA ASN A 241 -8.53 1.78 -3.14
C ASN A 241 -9.63 1.52 -2.10
N THR A 242 -9.73 0.29 -1.59
CA THR A 242 -10.70 -0.11 -0.56
C THR A 242 -10.49 0.66 0.75
N ILE A 243 -9.24 0.88 1.14
CA ILE A 243 -8.89 1.66 2.33
C ILE A 243 -9.26 3.14 2.11
N VAL A 244 -8.82 3.73 0.99
CA VAL A 244 -8.98 5.16 0.70
C VAL A 244 -10.45 5.55 0.57
N LYS A 245 -11.29 4.70 -0.04
CA LYS A 245 -12.74 4.93 -0.23
C LYS A 245 -13.48 5.30 1.05
N ARG A 246 -13.07 4.75 2.20
CA ARG A 246 -13.70 5.07 3.49
C ARG A 246 -13.58 6.56 3.84
N PHE A 247 -12.53 7.23 3.36
CA PHE A 247 -12.27 8.66 3.55
C PHE A 247 -12.95 9.57 2.52
N LEU A 248 -13.48 9.04 1.41
CA LEU A 248 -13.88 9.86 0.26
C LEU A 248 -15.31 10.39 0.36
N LYS A 249 -15.51 11.67 0.06
CA LYS A 249 -16.86 12.23 -0.10
C LYS A 249 -17.55 11.75 -1.38
N ASN A 250 -16.77 11.55 -2.45
CA ASN A 250 -17.23 11.05 -3.74
C ASN A 250 -16.26 9.97 -4.24
N GLU A 251 -16.71 8.71 -4.22
CA GLU A 251 -15.89 7.57 -4.63
C GLU A 251 -15.64 7.51 -6.15
N ASP A 252 -16.62 7.93 -6.96
CA ASP A 252 -16.55 7.81 -8.41
C ASP A 252 -15.53 8.77 -9.02
N ASP A 253 -15.55 10.03 -8.57
CA ASP A 253 -14.56 11.05 -8.98
C ASP A 253 -13.12 10.60 -8.67
N TYR A 254 -12.90 10.04 -7.49
CA TYR A 254 -11.60 9.50 -7.13
C TYR A 254 -11.23 8.29 -8.00
N LYS A 255 -12.17 7.37 -8.26
CA LYS A 255 -11.92 6.17 -9.07
C LYS A 255 -11.50 6.52 -10.49
N GLU A 256 -12.14 7.52 -11.09
CA GLU A 256 -11.76 8.05 -12.41
C GLU A 256 -10.34 8.60 -12.39
N LYS A 257 -10.02 9.47 -11.43
CA LYS A 257 -8.68 10.06 -11.26
C LYS A 257 -7.60 9.01 -11.01
N ALA A 258 -7.87 8.02 -10.15
CA ALA A 258 -6.95 6.93 -9.86
C ALA A 258 -6.69 6.06 -11.11
N LYS A 259 -7.72 5.84 -11.94
CA LYS A 259 -7.57 5.17 -13.24
C LYS A 259 -6.77 6.00 -14.23
N GLU A 260 -7.02 7.31 -14.35
CA GLU A 260 -6.23 8.22 -15.21
C GLU A 260 -4.74 8.20 -14.84
N MET A 261 -4.42 8.06 -13.55
CA MET A 261 -3.04 7.99 -13.07
C MET A 261 -2.40 6.61 -13.26
N GLY A 262 -3.17 5.59 -13.67
CA GLY A 262 -2.73 4.21 -13.79
C GLY A 262 -2.52 3.50 -12.45
N LEU A 263 -3.07 4.02 -11.35
CA LEU A 263 -3.08 3.31 -10.06
C LEU A 263 -3.94 2.05 -10.16
N LEU A 264 -5.05 2.11 -10.89
CA LEU A 264 -5.98 0.96 -10.98
C LEU A 264 -5.64 -0.01 -12.12
N ASP A 265 -4.49 0.16 -12.78
CA ASP A 265 -4.03 -0.77 -13.81
C ASP A 265 -3.75 -2.14 -13.19
N TYR A 266 -4.16 -3.20 -13.89
CA TYR A 266 -3.96 -4.61 -13.49
C TYR A 266 -4.61 -4.98 -12.14
N THR A 267 -5.70 -4.29 -11.78
CA THR A 267 -6.49 -4.65 -10.60
C THR A 267 -7.29 -5.92 -10.89
N GLU A 268 -7.05 -6.98 -10.11
CA GLU A 268 -7.80 -8.24 -10.18
C GLU A 268 -8.46 -8.54 -8.82
N THR A 269 -9.78 -8.58 -8.81
CA THR A 269 -10.58 -8.82 -7.60
C THR A 269 -10.54 -10.28 -7.19
N SER A 270 -10.24 -10.54 -5.92
CA SER A 270 -10.29 -11.88 -5.34
C SER A 270 -11.73 -12.39 -5.28
N SER A 271 -11.94 -13.67 -5.62
CA SER A 271 -13.22 -14.34 -5.43
C SER A 271 -13.45 -14.82 -3.98
N ILE A 272 -12.46 -14.66 -3.09
CA ILE A 272 -12.60 -15.05 -1.69
C ILE A 272 -13.53 -14.09 -0.96
N ILE A 273 -14.69 -14.58 -0.53
CA ILE A 273 -15.69 -13.80 0.21
C ILE A 273 -15.46 -13.85 1.73
N MET A 274 -15.94 -12.83 2.43
CA MET A 274 -15.72 -12.67 3.87
C MET A 274 -16.34 -13.78 4.73
N ASP A 275 -17.43 -14.39 4.26
CA ASP A 275 -18.12 -15.45 4.99
C ASP A 275 -17.24 -16.70 5.17
N TRP A 276 -16.23 -16.90 4.31
CA TRP A 276 -15.29 -18.01 4.44
C TRP A 276 -14.33 -17.88 5.63
N TYR A 277 -14.21 -16.68 6.21
CA TYR A 277 -13.40 -16.44 7.42
C TYR A 277 -14.22 -16.55 8.72
N LYS A 278 -15.55 -16.54 8.63
CA LYS A 278 -16.40 -16.64 9.82
C LYS A 278 -16.34 -18.06 10.35
N ALA A 279 -16.29 -18.20 11.67
CA ALA A 279 -16.53 -19.48 12.30
C ALA A 279 -17.95 -19.94 11.91
N GLN A 280 -18.07 -21.13 11.33
CA GLN A 280 -19.35 -21.84 11.33
C GLN A 280 -19.64 -22.17 12.80
N PHE A 281 -20.28 -21.26 13.52
CA PHE A 281 -20.99 -21.68 14.72
C PHE A 281 -22.10 -22.60 14.23
N THR A 282 -21.90 -23.90 14.48
CA THR A 282 -22.93 -24.92 14.35
C THR A 282 -24.15 -24.47 15.14
N CYS A 283 -25.29 -24.37 14.47
CA CYS A 283 -26.60 -24.34 15.12
C CYS A 283 -26.76 -25.56 16.03
#